data_AF-A0A3D3CHE5-F1
#
_entry.id   AF-A0A3D3CHE5-F1
#
_cell.length_a   1.000
_cell.length_b   1.000
_cell.length_c   1.000
_cell.angle_alpha   90.00
_cell.angle_beta   90.00
_cell.angle_gamma   90.00
#
_symmetry.space_group_name_H-M   'P 1'
#
loop_
_entity.id
_entity.type
_entity.pdbx_description
1 polymer ?
#
loop_
_entity_poly.entity_id
_entity_poly.type
_entity_poly.pdbx_seq_one_letter_code
_entity_poly.pdbx_strand_id
1 'polypeptide(L)'
;MRTRATILVPLFVFLLIVLLHAGEGEALTYQISVPLTPGAEVQATLPDGRVFVLGKVVGLPTATRWPSYTASKWAEAGTVAASAVNAIHLTLAVEKGEGQTMSILPLQTVAPAAGDKAFITVDVPAGTALFGGWAPPVGTRVTVKKENGDTLPLRDRGLPAQGEVLLFQVEEEDRPYIIDIENRPGGRVLGWYAQGPRVLARVIHPIRGVGRFDGTIFQGIGRLRA
;
A
#
# COMPACT_ATOMS: atom_id res chain seq x y z
N MET A 1 52.00 16.36 -43.83
CA MET A 1 51.38 17.15 -42.73
C MET A 1 49.99 17.53 -43.21
N ARG A 2 48.83 17.24 -42.59
CA ARG A 2 48.45 16.68 -41.28
C ARG A 2 47.20 15.79 -41.51
N THR A 3 47.14 14.69 -40.77
CA THR A 3 46.06 13.70 -40.71
C THR A 3 44.78 14.31 -40.14
N ARG A 4 43.62 14.07 -40.79
CA ARG A 4 42.29 14.31 -40.22
C ARG A 4 41.89 13.09 -39.39
N ALA A 5 42.00 13.18 -38.07
CA ALA A 5 41.32 12.27 -37.15
C ALA A 5 40.01 12.94 -36.74
N THR A 6 38.90 12.51 -37.36
CA THR A 6 37.56 12.94 -37.01
C THR A 6 37.20 12.31 -35.67
N ILE A 7 37.02 13.15 -34.65
CA ILE A 7 36.64 12.78 -33.29
C ILE A 7 35.24 12.18 -33.32
N LEU A 8 35.15 10.85 -33.28
CA LEU A 8 33.90 10.10 -33.15
C LEU A 8 33.85 9.44 -31.77
N VAL A 9 33.91 10.25 -30.71
CA VAL A 9 33.99 9.75 -29.31
C VAL A 9 32.98 10.35 -28.32
N PRO A 10 32.23 11.46 -28.54
CA PRO A 10 31.36 11.96 -27.47
C PRO A 10 29.99 11.27 -27.41
N LEU A 11 29.52 10.62 -28.48
CA LEU A 11 28.14 10.07 -28.52
C LEU A 11 28.02 8.70 -27.84
N PHE A 12 29.08 7.89 -27.85
CA PHE A 12 29.04 6.52 -27.30
C PHE A 12 29.11 6.51 -25.76
N VAL A 13 29.77 7.50 -25.16
CA VAL A 13 29.88 7.64 -23.69
C VAL A 13 28.56 8.14 -23.08
N PHE A 14 27.82 9.00 -23.79
CA PHE A 14 26.54 9.52 -23.31
C PHE A 14 25.44 8.43 -23.31
N LEU A 15 25.46 7.52 -24.30
CA LEU A 15 24.52 6.40 -24.38
C LEU A 15 24.77 5.35 -23.27
N LEU A 16 26.03 5.17 -22.85
CA LEU A 16 26.39 4.21 -21.79
C LEU A 16 25.95 4.68 -20.39
N ILE A 17 25.95 6.00 -20.14
CA ILE A 17 25.52 6.59 -18.86
C ILE A 17 23.99 6.54 -18.71
N VAL A 18 23.24 6.63 -19.82
CA VAL A 18 21.77 6.54 -19.81
C VAL A 18 21.30 5.09 -19.63
N LEU A 19 22.07 4.09 -20.09
CA LEU A 19 21.78 2.66 -19.87
C LEU A 19 22.08 2.18 -18.44
N LEU A 20 22.95 2.87 -17.70
CA LEU A 20 23.24 2.59 -16.28
C LEU A 20 22.21 3.17 -15.30
N HIS A 21 21.27 4.00 -15.78
CA HIS A 21 20.13 4.50 -14.99
C HIS A 21 18.83 3.76 -15.29
N ALA A 22 18.90 2.57 -15.90
CA ALA A 22 17.80 1.62 -15.85
C ALA A 22 17.50 1.34 -14.38
N GLY A 23 16.38 1.91 -13.91
CA GLY A 23 16.09 2.12 -12.50
C GLY A 23 16.41 0.91 -11.64
N GLU A 24 17.21 1.12 -10.60
CA GLU A 24 17.06 0.35 -9.38
C GLU A 24 15.61 0.55 -8.93
N GLY A 25 14.72 -0.38 -9.31
CA GLY A 25 13.46 -0.54 -8.60
C GLY A 25 13.82 -0.74 -7.13
N GLU A 26 13.14 -0.02 -6.24
CA GLU A 26 13.37 -0.17 -4.81
C GLU A 26 13.33 -1.66 -4.44
N ALA A 27 14.34 -2.13 -3.71
CA ALA A 27 14.45 -3.54 -3.40
C ALA A 27 13.24 -3.97 -2.56
N LEU A 28 12.53 -5.01 -3.03
CA LEU A 28 11.44 -5.61 -2.27
C LEU A 28 11.94 -5.98 -0.88
N THR A 29 11.33 -5.43 0.16
CA THR A 29 11.60 -5.84 1.54
C THR A 29 10.94 -7.18 1.83
N TYR A 30 9.70 -7.37 1.34
CA TYR A 30 8.96 -8.63 1.40
C TYR A 30 7.72 -8.59 0.49
N GLN A 31 7.17 -9.77 0.19
CA GLN A 31 5.92 -9.89 -0.54
C GLN A 31 4.86 -10.55 0.34
N ILE A 32 3.65 -9.99 0.40
CA ILE A 32 2.50 -10.65 1.04
C ILE A 32 1.63 -11.31 -0.04
N SER A 33 1.28 -12.57 0.12
CA SER A 33 0.30 -13.27 -0.71
C SER A 33 -0.97 -13.58 0.07
N VAL A 34 -2.12 -13.11 -0.44
CA VAL A 34 -3.46 -13.37 0.12
C VAL A 34 -4.27 -14.15 -0.93
N PRO A 35 -4.36 -15.49 -0.83
CA PRO A 35 -5.16 -16.29 -1.76
C PRO A 35 -6.65 -16.08 -1.52
N LEU A 36 -7.43 -15.84 -2.58
CA LEU A 36 -8.89 -15.79 -2.51
C LEU A 36 -9.49 -17.20 -2.53
N THR A 37 -9.08 -18.01 -1.55
CA THR A 37 -9.59 -19.36 -1.33
C THR A 37 -9.79 -19.56 0.18
N PRO A 38 -11.03 -19.76 0.66
CA PRO A 38 -11.26 -20.04 2.07
C PRO A 38 -10.44 -21.25 2.55
N GLY A 39 -9.81 -21.12 3.72
CA GLY A 39 -8.88 -22.09 4.31
C GLY A 39 -7.43 -21.95 3.85
N ALA A 40 -7.15 -21.21 2.78
CA ALA A 40 -5.78 -21.01 2.29
C ALA A 40 -4.99 -20.03 3.17
N GLU A 41 -3.69 -20.27 3.29
CA GLU A 41 -2.79 -19.47 4.11
C GLU A 41 -2.47 -18.13 3.46
N VAL A 42 -2.56 -17.08 4.26
CA VAL A 42 -1.93 -15.79 3.96
C VAL A 42 -0.48 -15.89 4.39
N GLN A 43 0.45 -15.44 3.54
CA GLN A 43 1.88 -15.60 3.78
C GLN A 43 2.66 -14.32 3.47
N ALA A 44 3.71 -14.05 4.23
CA ALA A 44 4.78 -13.14 3.84
C ALA A 44 6.00 -13.94 3.39
N THR A 45 6.61 -13.53 2.29
CA THR A 45 7.85 -14.12 1.76
C THR A 45 8.93 -13.05 1.73
N LEU A 46 10.06 -13.32 2.37
CA LEU A 46 11.25 -12.48 2.30
C LEU A 46 12.03 -12.74 1.01
N PRO A 47 12.89 -11.81 0.55
CA PRO A 47 13.73 -12.00 -0.64
C PRO A 47 14.65 -13.22 -0.58
N ASP A 48 15.03 -13.66 0.63
CA ASP A 48 15.84 -14.86 0.87
C ASP A 48 15.02 -16.17 0.82
N GLY A 49 13.73 -16.11 0.51
CA GLY A 49 12.83 -17.25 0.38
C GLY A 49 12.21 -17.73 1.69
N ARG A 50 12.52 -17.11 2.84
CA ARG A 50 11.82 -17.45 4.10
C ARG A 50 10.35 -17.05 4.02
N VAL A 51 9.49 -17.95 4.47
CA VAL A 51 8.03 -17.79 4.47
C VAL A 51 7.50 -17.73 5.89
N PHE A 52 6.58 -16.80 6.15
CA PHE A 52 5.90 -16.62 7.41
C PHE A 52 4.39 -16.67 7.20
N VAL A 53 3.71 -17.57 7.92
CA VAL A 53 2.24 -17.66 7.88
C VAL A 53 1.63 -16.53 8.69
N LEU A 54 0.68 -15.81 8.09
CA LEU A 54 0.03 -14.62 8.64
C LEU A 54 -1.46 -14.81 8.95
N GLY A 55 -1.95 -16.06 8.86
CA GLY A 55 -3.35 -16.42 9.03
C GLY A 55 -3.87 -17.22 7.84
N LYS A 56 -5.18 -17.41 7.79
CA LYS A 56 -5.93 -18.09 6.73
C LYS A 56 -7.14 -17.26 6.34
N VAL A 57 -7.46 -17.28 5.05
CA VAL A 57 -8.66 -16.64 4.54
C VAL A 57 -9.90 -17.42 4.98
N VAL A 58 -10.90 -16.73 5.51
CA VAL A 58 -12.15 -17.34 5.99
C VAL A 58 -13.38 -16.77 5.29
N GLY A 59 -13.31 -15.55 4.78
CA GLY A 59 -14.40 -14.91 4.05
C GLY A 59 -13.86 -14.16 2.83
N LEU A 60 -14.66 -14.11 1.77
CA LEU A 60 -14.36 -13.38 0.54
C LEU A 60 -15.34 -12.23 0.34
N PRO A 61 -14.90 -11.12 -0.27
CA PRO A 61 -15.78 -10.03 -0.62
C PRO A 61 -16.73 -10.45 -1.73
N THR A 62 -17.97 -9.97 -1.66
CA THR A 62 -18.97 -10.14 -2.74
C THR A 62 -19.39 -8.83 -3.37
N ALA A 63 -18.85 -7.71 -2.88
CA ALA A 63 -19.10 -6.38 -3.37
C ALA A 63 -17.85 -5.49 -3.19
N THR A 64 -17.91 -4.30 -3.76
CA THR A 64 -17.00 -3.19 -3.46
C THR A 64 -17.74 -2.12 -2.70
N ARG A 65 -17.05 -1.32 -1.90
CA ARG A 65 -17.64 -0.14 -1.26
C ARG A 65 -17.48 1.09 -2.16
N TRP A 66 -18.59 1.66 -2.61
CA TRP A 66 -18.64 2.95 -3.32
C TRP A 66 -19.94 3.71 -2.98
N PRO A 67 -19.89 5.01 -2.65
CA PRO A 67 -18.67 5.76 -2.32
C PRO A 67 -18.06 5.23 -1.02
N SER A 68 -16.73 5.24 -0.93
CA SER A 68 -16.00 4.85 0.28
C SER A 68 -15.74 6.06 1.21
N TYR A 69 -14.93 5.86 2.24
CA TYR A 69 -14.56 6.92 3.18
C TYR A 69 -13.76 8.03 2.49
N THR A 70 -13.92 9.27 2.94
CA THR A 70 -13.44 10.48 2.24
C THR A 70 -11.95 10.50 1.90
N ALA A 71 -11.09 9.87 2.71
CA ALA A 71 -9.66 9.85 2.45
C ALA A 71 -9.26 8.92 1.28
N SER A 72 -10.07 7.91 0.96
CA SER A 72 -9.77 6.92 -0.09
C SER A 72 -9.60 7.52 -1.49
N LYS A 73 -10.21 8.67 -1.77
CA LYS A 73 -10.09 9.37 -3.06
C LYS A 73 -8.69 9.92 -3.36
N TRP A 74 -7.83 10.00 -2.35
CA TRP A 74 -6.45 10.50 -2.48
C TRP A 74 -5.43 9.39 -2.68
N ALA A 75 -5.83 8.12 -2.51
CA ALA A 75 -4.95 6.98 -2.73
C ALA A 75 -4.92 6.61 -4.21
N GLU A 76 -3.76 6.16 -4.69
CA GLU A 76 -3.63 5.63 -6.04
C GLU A 76 -4.42 4.33 -6.20
N ALA A 77 -5.13 4.17 -7.31
CA ALA A 77 -5.83 2.93 -7.62
C ALA A 77 -4.84 1.76 -7.73
N GLY A 78 -5.22 0.62 -7.14
CA GLY A 78 -4.40 -0.59 -7.06
C GLY A 78 -3.37 -0.58 -5.92
N THR A 79 -3.52 0.30 -4.94
CA THR A 79 -2.61 0.39 -3.78
C THR A 79 -3.34 0.27 -2.44
N VAL A 80 -2.57 0.04 -1.38
CA VAL A 80 -3.04 0.14 0.01
C VAL A 80 -3.33 1.61 0.34
N ALA A 81 -4.60 1.92 0.61
CA ALA A 81 -5.06 3.26 0.97
C ALA A 81 -4.89 3.56 2.46
N ALA A 82 -5.06 2.55 3.31
CA ALA A 82 -4.89 2.64 4.75
C ALA A 82 -4.54 1.27 5.33
N SER A 83 -3.74 1.25 6.39
CA SER A 83 -3.24 0.03 7.01
C SER A 83 -3.20 0.20 8.53
N ALA A 84 -4.12 -0.51 9.19
CA ALA A 84 -4.48 -0.35 10.58
C ALA A 84 -4.43 -1.69 11.34
N VAL A 85 -4.56 -1.62 12.67
CA VAL A 85 -4.68 -2.85 13.50
C VAL A 85 -5.95 -3.65 13.24
N ASN A 86 -7.00 -3.01 12.73
CA ASN A 86 -8.32 -3.59 12.53
C ASN A 86 -8.71 -3.78 11.06
N ALA A 87 -7.97 -3.20 10.11
CA ALA A 87 -8.28 -3.29 8.70
C ALA A 87 -7.10 -2.89 7.82
N ILE A 88 -7.01 -3.48 6.64
CA ILE A 88 -6.22 -2.97 5.51
C ILE A 88 -7.20 -2.59 4.42
N HIS A 89 -7.16 -1.35 3.95
CA HIS A 89 -8.06 -0.84 2.91
C HIS A 89 -7.30 -0.70 1.59
N LEU A 90 -7.88 -1.19 0.50
CA LEU A 90 -7.34 -1.13 -0.85
C LEU A 90 -8.22 -0.22 -1.70
N THR A 91 -7.61 0.68 -2.46
CA THR A 91 -8.34 1.46 -3.48
C THR A 91 -8.34 0.68 -4.77
N LEU A 92 -9.54 0.38 -5.28
CA LEU A 92 -9.72 -0.29 -6.56
C LEU A 92 -9.77 0.72 -7.71
N ALA A 93 -10.51 1.81 -7.49
CA ALA A 93 -10.66 2.91 -8.44
C ALA A 93 -11.00 4.23 -7.71
N VAL A 94 -10.83 5.35 -8.40
CA VAL A 94 -11.37 6.65 -7.98
C VAL A 94 -12.32 7.13 -9.07
N GLU A 95 -13.61 7.16 -8.76
CA GLU A 95 -14.66 7.50 -9.70
C GLU A 95 -15.44 8.72 -9.22
N LYS A 96 -15.59 9.72 -10.10
CA LYS A 96 -16.32 10.97 -9.81
C LYS A 96 -15.83 11.69 -8.53
N GLY A 97 -14.54 11.56 -8.22
CA GLY A 97 -13.93 12.16 -7.03
C GLY A 97 -14.13 11.38 -5.74
N GLU A 98 -14.69 10.17 -5.80
CA GLU A 98 -14.89 9.28 -4.66
C GLU A 98 -14.11 7.97 -4.85
N GLY A 99 -13.53 7.45 -3.77
CA GLY A 99 -12.82 6.17 -3.82
C GLY A 99 -13.79 4.99 -3.84
N GLN A 100 -13.49 3.98 -4.65
CA GLN A 100 -14.05 2.64 -4.60
C GLN A 100 -13.05 1.72 -3.90
N THR A 101 -13.44 1.06 -2.82
CA THR A 101 -12.51 0.27 -2.01
C THR A 101 -12.98 -1.16 -1.75
N MET A 102 -12.02 -2.02 -1.47
CA MET A 102 -12.24 -3.28 -0.73
C MET A 102 -11.27 -3.34 0.46
N SER A 103 -11.54 -4.18 1.43
CA SER A 103 -10.70 -4.27 2.64
C SER A 103 -10.27 -5.70 2.95
N ILE A 104 -9.33 -5.84 3.86
CA ILE A 104 -9.00 -7.09 4.54
C ILE A 104 -9.18 -6.85 6.03
N LEU A 105 -9.94 -7.71 6.70
CA LEU A 105 -10.29 -7.60 8.11
C LEU A 105 -9.81 -8.83 8.90
N PRO A 106 -9.41 -8.67 10.16
CA PRO A 106 -9.31 -9.78 11.09
C PRO A 106 -10.71 -10.35 11.37
N LEU A 107 -10.78 -11.64 11.70
CA LEU A 107 -12.04 -12.35 11.97
C LEU A 107 -12.88 -11.70 13.07
N GLN A 108 -12.24 -11.16 14.09
CA GLN A 108 -12.90 -10.46 15.18
C GLN A 108 -12.42 -9.01 15.21
N THR A 109 -13.25 -8.09 14.73
CA THR A 109 -12.88 -6.68 14.66
C THR A 109 -14.09 -5.74 14.60
N VAL A 110 -13.83 -4.44 14.66
CA VAL A 110 -14.77 -3.37 14.36
C VAL A 110 -14.12 -2.46 13.32
N ALA A 111 -14.63 -2.46 12.09
CA ALA A 111 -14.10 -1.67 10.98
C ALA A 111 -15.22 -1.09 10.10
N PRO A 112 -15.94 -0.05 10.55
CA PRO A 112 -17.07 0.54 9.81
C PRO A 112 -16.68 1.03 8.41
N ALA A 113 -15.41 1.42 8.24
CA ALA A 113 -14.88 1.90 6.96
C ALA A 113 -14.77 0.82 5.87
N ALA A 114 -14.86 -0.47 6.21
CA ALA A 114 -14.81 -1.53 5.22
C ALA A 114 -16.09 -1.64 4.39
N GLY A 115 -17.24 -1.25 4.96
CA GLY A 115 -18.55 -1.46 4.36
C GLY A 115 -18.99 -2.93 4.37
N ASP A 116 -20.29 -3.16 4.15
CA ASP A 116 -20.85 -4.51 4.17
C ASP A 116 -20.36 -5.31 2.97
N LYS A 117 -19.87 -6.54 3.23
CA LYS A 117 -19.47 -7.52 2.21
C LYS A 117 -18.32 -7.12 1.28
N ALA A 118 -17.67 -5.97 1.52
CA ALA A 118 -16.57 -5.46 0.72
C ALA A 118 -15.19 -5.77 1.35
N PHE A 119 -15.06 -6.93 1.98
CA PHE A 119 -13.82 -7.34 2.61
C PHE A 119 -13.51 -8.83 2.52
N ILE A 120 -12.21 -9.13 2.49
CA ILE A 120 -11.65 -10.45 2.80
C ILE A 120 -11.54 -10.55 4.32
N THR A 121 -11.84 -11.71 4.89
CA THR A 121 -11.63 -11.97 6.33
C THR A 121 -10.48 -12.94 6.53
N VAL A 122 -9.58 -12.64 7.46
CA VAL A 122 -8.42 -13.48 7.84
C VAL A 122 -8.53 -13.89 9.31
N ASP A 123 -8.27 -15.16 9.62
CA ASP A 123 -8.46 -15.77 10.96
C ASP A 123 -7.39 -15.44 12.01
N VAL A 124 -6.96 -14.19 12.07
CA VAL A 124 -6.00 -13.71 13.08
C VAL A 124 -6.60 -12.63 13.97
N PRO A 125 -6.12 -12.48 15.22
CA PRO A 125 -6.47 -11.34 16.05
C PRO A 125 -6.06 -10.02 15.41
N ALA A 126 -6.87 -8.98 15.61
CA ALA A 126 -6.53 -7.61 15.28
C ALA A 126 -5.18 -7.21 15.91
N GLY A 127 -4.38 -6.42 15.18
CA GLY A 127 -3.08 -5.93 15.63
C GLY A 127 -1.93 -6.95 15.53
N THR A 128 -2.18 -8.16 15.05
CA THR A 128 -1.19 -9.25 14.93
C THR A 128 -0.96 -9.67 13.47
N ALA A 129 0.15 -10.37 13.21
CA ALA A 129 0.48 -10.91 11.89
C ALA A 129 0.30 -9.89 10.76
N LEU A 130 -0.63 -10.14 9.82
CA LEU A 130 -0.98 -9.25 8.70
C LEU A 130 -1.47 -7.86 9.17
N PHE A 131 -2.13 -7.76 10.31
CA PHE A 131 -2.56 -6.47 10.91
C PHE A 131 -1.55 -5.97 11.96
N GLY A 132 -0.39 -6.63 12.01
CA GLY A 132 0.67 -6.47 13.00
C GLY A 132 1.97 -6.06 12.35
N GLY A 133 3.07 -6.74 12.69
CA GLY A 133 4.41 -6.42 12.17
C GLY A 133 4.55 -6.56 10.65
N TRP A 134 3.66 -7.31 9.99
CA TRP A 134 3.70 -7.55 8.55
C TRP A 134 2.74 -6.66 7.75
N ALA A 135 2.01 -5.76 8.41
CA ALA A 135 1.02 -4.93 7.75
C ALA A 135 1.66 -4.11 6.62
N PRO A 136 1.13 -4.18 5.39
CA PRO A 136 1.69 -3.46 4.26
C PRO A 136 1.50 -1.96 4.50
N PRO A 137 2.53 -1.13 4.28
CA PRO A 137 2.40 0.32 4.38
C PRO A 137 1.39 0.92 3.39
N VAL A 138 0.91 2.14 3.66
CA VAL A 138 0.14 2.93 2.69
C VAL A 138 0.98 3.17 1.45
N GLY A 139 0.37 3.09 0.27
CA GLY A 139 1.04 3.19 -1.03
C GLY A 139 1.55 1.87 -1.59
N THR A 140 1.62 0.81 -0.78
CA THR A 140 2.03 -0.54 -1.25
C THR A 140 1.22 -0.96 -2.46
N ARG A 141 1.91 -1.32 -3.55
CA ARG A 141 1.28 -1.76 -4.80
C ARG A 141 0.72 -3.17 -4.65
N VAL A 142 -0.46 -3.38 -5.21
CA VAL A 142 -1.15 -4.68 -5.19
C VAL A 142 -1.40 -5.16 -6.61
N THR A 143 -1.00 -6.40 -6.88
CA THR A 143 -1.29 -7.11 -8.13
C THR A 143 -2.15 -8.34 -7.85
N VAL A 144 -2.84 -8.83 -8.88
CA VAL A 144 -3.65 -10.04 -8.83
C VAL A 144 -3.00 -11.08 -9.72
N LYS A 145 -2.63 -12.22 -9.12
CA LYS A 145 -2.20 -13.41 -9.84
C LYS A 145 -3.41 -14.28 -10.13
N LYS A 146 -3.66 -14.54 -11.40
CA LYS A 146 -4.72 -15.41 -11.91
C LYS A 146 -4.33 -16.88 -11.79
N GLU A 147 -5.32 -17.77 -11.88
CA GLU A 147 -5.10 -19.22 -11.86
C GLU A 147 -4.19 -19.71 -13.00
N ASN A 148 -4.24 -19.05 -14.16
CA ASN A 148 -3.37 -19.35 -15.31
C ASN A 148 -1.91 -18.89 -15.12
N GLY A 149 -1.59 -18.22 -14.01
CA GLY A 149 -0.25 -17.71 -13.70
C GLY A 149 -0.02 -16.25 -14.08
N ASP A 150 -0.88 -15.64 -14.90
CA ASP A 150 -0.74 -14.24 -15.29
C ASP A 150 -0.92 -13.30 -14.10
N THR A 151 -0.19 -12.21 -14.09
CA THR A 151 -0.28 -11.17 -13.06
C THR A 151 -0.69 -9.85 -13.68
N LEU A 152 -1.65 -9.16 -13.07
CA LEU A 152 -2.10 -7.83 -13.49
C LEU A 152 -2.24 -6.88 -12.30
N PRO A 153 -2.13 -5.55 -12.51
CA PRO A 153 -2.43 -4.58 -11.47
C PRO A 153 -3.85 -4.70 -10.92
N LEU A 154 -4.03 -4.52 -9.61
CA LEU A 154 -5.37 -4.57 -8.99
C LEU A 154 -6.32 -3.51 -9.57
N ARG A 155 -5.78 -2.34 -9.96
CA ARG A 155 -6.53 -1.26 -10.62
C ARG A 155 -7.23 -1.71 -11.92
N ASP A 156 -6.62 -2.66 -12.64
CA ASP A 156 -7.15 -3.17 -13.91
C ASP A 156 -8.09 -4.37 -13.70
N ARG A 157 -7.95 -5.05 -12.56
CA ARG A 157 -8.78 -6.21 -12.21
C ARG A 157 -10.11 -5.83 -11.57
N GLY A 158 -10.14 -4.76 -10.79
CA GLY A 158 -11.27 -4.43 -9.92
C GLY A 158 -11.41 -5.44 -8.78
N LEU A 159 -12.64 -5.92 -8.52
CA LEU A 159 -12.89 -6.92 -7.48
C LEU A 159 -12.30 -8.29 -7.88
N PRO A 160 -11.30 -8.82 -7.16
CA PRO A 160 -10.70 -10.12 -7.49
C PRO A 160 -11.69 -11.28 -7.21
N ALA A 161 -11.51 -12.37 -7.94
CA ALA A 161 -12.36 -13.56 -7.91
C ALA A 161 -11.74 -14.68 -7.06
N GLN A 162 -12.59 -15.61 -6.66
CA GLN A 162 -12.15 -16.85 -6.02
C GLN A 162 -11.13 -17.59 -6.89
N GLY A 163 -10.09 -18.15 -6.27
CA GLY A 163 -8.99 -18.85 -6.94
C GLY A 163 -7.80 -17.95 -7.31
N GLU A 164 -8.00 -16.62 -7.38
CA GLU A 164 -6.92 -15.66 -7.60
C GLU A 164 -6.11 -15.38 -6.31
N VAL A 165 -4.96 -14.73 -6.42
CA VAL A 165 -4.11 -14.34 -5.28
C VAL A 165 -3.77 -12.86 -5.35
N LEU A 166 -4.02 -12.11 -4.28
CA LEU A 166 -3.48 -10.76 -4.14
C LEU A 166 -2.02 -10.81 -3.72
N LEU A 167 -1.16 -10.09 -4.44
CA LEU A 167 0.26 -9.96 -4.14
C LEU A 167 0.57 -8.51 -3.80
N PHE A 168 1.03 -8.27 -2.57
CA PHE A 168 1.45 -6.97 -2.07
C PHE A 168 2.97 -6.87 -2.19
N GLN A 169 3.43 -5.89 -2.94
CA GLN A 169 4.85 -5.64 -3.17
C GLN A 169 5.34 -4.60 -2.17
N VAL A 170 5.85 -5.04 -1.03
CA VAL A 170 6.34 -4.12 0.01
C VAL A 170 7.79 -3.77 -0.32
N GLU A 171 7.98 -2.54 -0.76
CA GLU A 171 9.26 -1.93 -1.10
C GLU A 171 9.77 -1.08 0.07
N GLU A 172 11.09 -0.92 0.15
CA GLU A 172 11.73 -0.02 1.12
C GLU A 172 11.65 1.42 0.61
N GLU A 173 10.66 2.16 1.07
CA GLU A 173 10.50 3.58 0.73
C GLU A 173 11.18 4.50 1.75
N ASP A 174 11.78 5.59 1.24
CA ASP A 174 12.22 6.73 2.06
C ASP A 174 11.01 7.40 2.74
N ARG A 175 10.88 7.23 4.06
CA ARG A 175 9.75 7.75 4.83
C ARG A 175 10.20 8.79 5.85
N PRO A 176 9.40 9.86 6.03
CA PRO A 176 9.74 10.88 7.01
C PRO A 176 9.57 10.33 8.42
N TYR A 177 10.53 10.63 9.31
CA TYR A 177 10.45 10.25 10.72
C TYR A 177 9.66 11.27 11.56
N ILE A 178 9.42 12.48 11.03
CA ILE A 178 8.52 13.49 11.58
C ILE A 178 7.68 14.08 10.46
N ILE A 179 6.38 14.26 10.72
CA ILE A 179 5.48 15.11 9.93
C ILE A 179 5.18 16.38 10.73
N ASP A 180 5.57 17.53 10.20
CA ASP A 180 5.27 18.84 10.75
C ASP A 180 4.20 19.54 9.90
N ILE A 181 3.13 20.00 10.55
CA ILE A 181 1.94 20.54 9.89
C ILE A 181 1.71 21.96 10.39
N GLU A 182 1.88 22.94 9.49
CA GLU A 182 1.37 24.29 9.74
C GLU A 182 -0.16 24.28 9.65
N ASN A 183 -0.83 24.11 10.79
CA ASN A 183 -2.27 23.86 10.86
C ASN A 183 -3.14 25.10 10.55
N ARG A 184 -3.11 25.57 9.30
CA ARG A 184 -3.90 26.67 8.75
C ARG A 184 -4.11 26.47 7.25
N PRO A 185 -5.17 27.01 6.62
CA PRO A 185 -5.34 26.93 5.17
C PRO A 185 -4.09 27.41 4.42
N GLY A 186 -3.61 26.61 3.47
CA GLY A 186 -2.40 26.86 2.68
C GLY A 186 -1.07 26.60 3.41
N GLY A 187 -1.11 26.24 4.70
CA GLY A 187 0.06 25.89 5.50
C GLY A 187 0.82 24.70 4.93
N ARG A 188 2.13 24.65 5.18
CA ARG A 188 3.02 23.58 4.70
C ARG A 188 2.84 22.30 5.52
N VAL A 189 2.91 21.16 4.84
CA VAL A 189 3.16 19.85 5.45
C VAL A 189 4.60 19.48 5.11
N LEU A 190 5.45 19.39 6.13
CA LEU A 190 6.86 19.05 6.00
C LEU A 190 7.10 17.62 6.49
N GLY A 191 7.81 16.83 5.68
CA GLY A 191 8.38 15.56 6.11
C GLY A 191 9.85 15.74 6.44
N TRP A 192 10.29 15.26 7.59
CA TRP A 192 11.70 15.28 7.98
C TRP A 192 12.36 13.95 7.64
N TYR A 193 13.44 14.02 6.85
CA TYR A 193 14.22 12.88 6.38
C TYR A 193 15.68 13.05 6.81
N ALA A 194 16.47 11.98 6.69
CA ALA A 194 17.89 12.04 7.02
C ALA A 194 18.66 13.12 6.24
N GLN A 195 18.24 13.43 5.01
CA GLN A 195 18.84 14.46 4.16
C GLN A 195 18.25 15.86 4.38
N GLY A 196 17.27 16.01 5.27
CA GLY A 196 16.62 17.29 5.60
C GLY A 196 15.10 17.32 5.32
N PRO A 197 14.44 18.43 5.65
CA PRO A 197 13.00 18.58 5.49
C PRO A 197 12.59 18.77 4.02
N ARG A 198 11.50 18.12 3.62
CA ARG A 198 10.88 18.26 2.28
C ARG A 198 9.43 18.71 2.42
N VAL A 199 8.97 19.59 1.53
CA VAL A 199 7.55 19.97 1.46
C VAL A 199 6.79 18.84 0.76
N LEU A 200 5.87 18.21 1.48
CA LEU A 200 5.08 17.08 0.97
C LEU A 200 3.72 17.50 0.42
N ALA A 201 3.09 18.48 1.08
CA ALA A 201 1.74 18.92 0.73
C ALA A 201 1.43 20.32 1.28
N ARG A 202 0.20 20.78 0.99
CA ARG A 202 -0.40 21.95 1.64
C ARG A 202 -1.72 21.61 2.31
N VAL A 203 -1.97 22.25 3.43
CA VAL A 203 -3.20 22.08 4.21
C VAL A 203 -4.36 22.71 3.45
N ILE A 204 -5.34 21.89 3.07
CA ILE A 204 -6.60 22.37 2.47
C ILE A 204 -7.55 22.83 3.58
N HIS A 205 -7.72 22.01 4.62
CA HIS A 205 -8.54 22.30 5.79
C HIS A 205 -7.72 22.07 7.07
N PRO A 206 -7.71 23.02 8.02
CA PRO A 206 -7.00 22.82 9.28
C PRO A 206 -7.65 21.71 10.12
N ILE A 207 -6.83 20.92 10.79
CA ILE A 207 -7.22 19.93 11.78
C ILE A 207 -7.90 20.64 12.95
N ARG A 208 -9.12 20.19 13.30
CA ARG A 208 -9.92 20.70 14.40
C ARG A 208 -10.55 19.53 15.17
N GLY A 209 -10.58 19.64 16.50
CA GLY A 209 -11.23 18.67 17.38
C GLY A 209 -10.35 17.46 17.74
N VAL A 210 -10.94 16.52 18.47
CA VAL A 210 -10.33 15.24 18.85
C VAL A 210 -11.33 14.15 18.49
N GLY A 211 -10.87 13.13 17.77
CA GLY A 211 -11.66 11.95 17.44
C GLY A 211 -11.06 10.72 18.11
N ARG A 212 -11.92 9.78 18.53
CA ARG A 212 -11.51 8.41 18.82
C ARG A 212 -11.90 7.53 17.64
N PHE A 213 -10.99 6.66 17.26
CA PHE A 213 -11.24 5.62 16.28
C PHE A 213 -11.49 4.32 17.04
N ASP A 214 -12.64 3.67 16.84
CA ASP A 214 -13.00 2.46 17.59
C ASP A 214 -11.97 1.34 17.42
N GLY A 215 -11.26 1.29 16.28
CA GLY A 215 -10.15 0.35 16.07
C GLY A 215 -9.00 0.50 17.07
N THR A 216 -8.87 1.65 17.75
CA THR A 216 -7.84 1.87 18.78
C THR A 216 -7.98 0.94 19.99
N ILE A 217 -9.12 0.26 20.19
CA ILE A 217 -9.26 -0.77 21.23
C ILE A 217 -8.32 -1.96 21.00
N PHE A 218 -7.92 -2.20 19.75
CA PHE A 218 -6.99 -3.28 19.38
C PHE A 218 -5.52 -2.82 19.39
N GLN A 219 -5.26 -1.61 19.87
CA GLN A 219 -3.96 -0.98 19.81
C GLN A 219 -3.32 -0.88 21.20
N GLY A 220 -2.01 -1.12 21.27
CA GLY A 220 -1.26 -0.92 22.52
C GLY A 220 -1.19 0.55 22.94
N ILE A 221 -1.08 0.78 24.25
CA ILE A 221 -0.95 2.12 24.86
C ILE A 221 0.21 2.89 24.21
N GLY A 222 -0.05 4.14 23.82
CA GLY A 222 0.95 5.06 23.28
C GLY A 222 1.43 4.74 21.86
N ARG A 223 0.90 3.69 21.22
CA ARG A 223 1.21 3.42 19.80
C ARG A 223 0.43 4.42 18.92
N LEU A 224 0.88 4.58 17.67
CA LEU A 224 0.11 5.21 16.60
C LEU A 224 0.00 4.19 15.45
N ARG A 225 -1.18 3.61 15.25
CA ARG A 225 -1.54 2.70 14.15
C ARG A 225 -3.04 2.86 13.90
N ALA A 226 -3.37 3.67 12.91
CA ALA A 226 -4.74 4.01 12.56
C ALA A 226 -5.11 3.41 11.20
#